data_AF-A0A706TR47-F1
#
_entry.id   AF-A0A706TR47-F1
#
_cell.length_a   1.000
_cell.length_b   1.000
_cell.length_c   1.000
_cell.angle_alpha   90.00
_cell.angle_beta   90.00
_cell.angle_gamma   90.00
#
_symmetry.space_group_name_H-M   'P 1'
#
loop_
_entity.id
_entity.type
_entity.pdbx_description
1 polymer ?
#
loop_
_entity_poly.entity_id
_entity_poly.type
_entity_poly.pdbx_seq_one_letter_code
_entity_poly.pdbx_strand_id
1 'polypeptide(L)'
;MKTVFSLTAAAMMALSGGVSAASAFSLSSADIPADFRLTQQHVFKGFGCSGENISPQLSWRNPPAGTKSYAITVFDPDAPTGSGW
;
A
#
# COMPACT_ATOMS: atom_id res chain seq x y z
N MET A 1 3.32 -51.35 51.05
CA MET A 1 3.66 -50.90 49.67
C MET A 1 2.39 -50.27 49.10
N LYS A 2 2.25 -48.94 49.18
CA LYS A 2 2.45 -47.96 48.07
C LYS A 2 1.61 -48.38 46.85
N THR A 3 0.62 -47.61 46.39
CA THR A 3 0.76 -46.21 45.95
C THR A 3 -0.60 -45.51 45.83
N VAL A 4 -0.70 -44.31 46.38
CA VAL A 4 -1.66 -43.25 46.04
C VAL A 4 -1.04 -42.43 44.93
N PHE A 5 -1.74 -42.09 43.85
CA PHE A 5 -1.49 -40.87 43.07
C PHE A 5 -2.73 -40.46 42.27
N SER A 6 -3.53 -39.56 42.86
CA SER A 6 -4.32 -38.59 42.09
C SER A 6 -3.35 -37.57 41.50
N LEU A 7 -3.47 -37.22 40.22
CA LEU A 7 -3.10 -35.90 39.72
C LEU A 7 -3.77 -35.68 38.35
N THR A 8 -4.80 -34.84 38.39
CA THR A 8 -5.40 -34.10 37.28
C THR A 8 -4.37 -33.70 36.23
N ALA A 9 -4.47 -34.26 35.03
CA ALA A 9 -3.74 -33.79 33.86
C ALA A 9 -4.32 -32.43 33.45
N ALA A 10 -3.64 -31.35 33.83
CA ALA A 10 -3.96 -30.00 33.40
C ALA A 10 -3.77 -29.89 31.88
N ALA A 11 -4.87 -29.76 31.14
CA ALA A 11 -4.87 -29.45 29.73
C ALA A 11 -4.40 -28.01 29.50
N MET A 12 -3.08 -27.79 29.43
CA MET A 12 -2.52 -26.59 28.82
C MET A 12 -2.61 -26.73 27.30
N MET A 13 -3.80 -26.50 26.76
CA MET A 13 -4.00 -26.31 25.34
C MET A 13 -3.44 -24.93 24.99
N ALA A 14 -2.23 -24.92 24.43
CA ALA A 14 -1.54 -23.71 24.02
C ALA A 14 -2.44 -22.89 23.08
N LEU A 15 -2.89 -21.70 23.53
CA LEU A 15 -3.46 -20.70 22.64
C LEU A 15 -2.35 -20.23 21.70
N SER A 16 -2.22 -20.90 20.56
CA SER A 16 -1.50 -20.38 19.42
C SER A 16 -2.36 -19.26 18.84
N GLY A 17 -2.18 -18.04 19.37
CA GLY A 17 -2.77 -16.84 18.79
C GLY A 17 -2.20 -16.65 17.39
N GLY A 18 -3.02 -16.86 16.37
CA GLY A 18 -2.64 -16.59 14.98
C GLY A 18 -2.31 -15.11 14.82
N VAL A 19 -1.09 -14.81 14.39
CA VAL A 19 -0.72 -13.45 13.99
C VAL A 19 -1.43 -13.16 12.67
N SER A 20 -2.44 -12.29 12.70
CA SER A 20 -3.08 -11.79 11.49
C SER A 20 -2.23 -10.67 10.91
N ALA A 21 -1.70 -10.87 9.70
CA ALA A 21 -1.04 -9.80 8.96
C ALA A 21 -2.11 -8.79 8.50
N ALA A 22 -1.85 -7.50 8.71
CA ALA A 22 -2.71 -6.46 8.16
C ALA A 22 -2.71 -6.55 6.63
N SER A 23 -3.87 -6.27 6.01
CA SER A 23 -3.96 -6.16 4.56
C SER A 23 -2.97 -5.13 4.03
N ALA A 24 -2.32 -5.43 2.91
CA ALA A 24 -1.40 -4.50 2.28
C ALA A 24 -2.10 -3.19 1.94
N PHE A 25 -1.43 -2.07 2.24
CA PHE A 25 -1.82 -0.76 1.74
C PHE A 25 -1.66 -0.77 0.22
N SER A 26 -2.73 -0.44 -0.51
CA SER A 26 -2.76 -0.52 -1.97
C SER A 26 -3.21 0.79 -2.58
N LEU A 27 -2.62 1.16 -3.71
CA LEU A 27 -2.99 2.31 -4.55
C LEU A 27 -3.46 1.81 -5.92
N SER A 28 -4.48 2.46 -6.47
CA SER A 28 -5.01 2.20 -7.80
C SER A 28 -5.46 3.50 -8.45
N SER A 29 -5.62 3.47 -9.77
CA SER A 29 -6.16 4.58 -10.55
C SER A 29 -7.08 4.01 -11.63
N ALA A 30 -8.22 4.66 -11.86
CA ALA A 30 -9.05 4.37 -13.03
C ALA A 30 -8.47 4.98 -14.32
N ASP A 31 -7.57 5.95 -14.18
CA ASP A 31 -7.06 6.73 -15.31
C ASP A 31 -5.69 6.22 -15.80
N ILE A 32 -4.93 5.52 -14.95
CA ILE A 32 -3.65 4.91 -15.32
C ILE A 32 -3.89 3.48 -15.83
N PRO A 33 -3.58 3.20 -17.11
CA PRO A 33 -3.76 1.86 -17.69
C PRO A 33 -2.76 0.84 -17.12
N ALA A 34 -3.06 -0.44 -17.32
CA ALA A 34 -2.25 -1.55 -16.79
C ALA A 34 -0.84 -1.66 -17.40
N ASP A 35 -0.60 -1.06 -18.58
CA ASP A 35 0.73 -0.93 -19.18
C ASP A 35 1.49 0.31 -18.68
N PHE A 36 0.89 1.06 -17.75
CA PHE A 36 1.43 2.26 -17.08
C PHE A 36 1.76 3.43 -18.01
N ARG A 37 1.33 3.38 -19.28
CA ARG A 37 1.56 4.50 -20.19
C ARG A 37 0.56 5.61 -19.95
N LEU A 38 1.05 6.78 -19.52
CA LEU A 38 0.19 7.96 -19.34
C LEU A 38 -0.47 8.37 -20.67
N THR A 39 -1.76 8.69 -20.58
CA THR A 39 -2.55 9.22 -21.70
C THR A 39 -2.34 10.73 -21.85
N GLN A 40 -2.84 11.31 -22.95
CA GLN A 40 -2.74 12.76 -23.18
C GLN A 40 -3.41 13.60 -22.08
N GLN A 41 -4.35 13.02 -21.30
CA GLN A 41 -4.98 13.73 -20.20
C GLN A 41 -3.97 14.16 -19.13
N HIS A 42 -2.97 13.32 -18.85
CA HIS A 42 -1.99 13.54 -17.80
C HIS A 42 -0.70 14.20 -18.28
N VAL A 43 -0.49 14.28 -19.60
CA VAL A 43 0.67 14.94 -20.20
C VAL A 43 0.56 16.44 -19.99
N PHE A 44 1.69 17.09 -19.71
CA PHE A 44 1.78 18.54 -19.52
C PHE A 44 1.30 19.32 -20.76
N LYS A 45 0.79 20.53 -20.53
CA LYS A 45 0.34 21.46 -21.59
C LYS A 45 1.29 22.65 -21.67
N GLY A 46 2.46 22.41 -22.27
CA GLY A 46 3.54 23.38 -22.37
C GLY A 46 4.86 22.72 -22.71
N PHE A 47 5.90 23.52 -22.94
CA PHE A 47 7.27 23.06 -23.22
C PHE A 47 7.37 22.05 -24.39
N GLY A 48 6.51 22.19 -25.39
CA GLY A 48 6.44 21.27 -26.54
C GLY A 48 5.50 20.09 -26.37
N CYS A 49 4.92 19.89 -25.17
CA CYS A 49 3.86 18.92 -24.91
C CYS A 49 2.47 19.53 -25.15
N SER A 50 1.51 18.70 -25.57
CA SER A 50 0.15 19.11 -25.96
C SER A 50 -0.96 18.39 -25.18
N GLY A 51 -0.66 17.89 -23.99
CA GLY A 51 -1.64 17.19 -23.16
C GLY A 51 -2.63 18.14 -22.47
N GLU A 52 -3.45 17.60 -21.59
CA GLU A 52 -4.48 18.34 -20.85
C GLU A 52 -4.00 18.82 -19.48
N ASN A 53 -2.87 18.30 -19.00
CA ASN A 53 -2.27 18.62 -17.70
C ASN A 53 -3.21 18.38 -16.50
N ILE A 54 -3.94 17.27 -16.52
CA ILE A 54 -4.89 16.86 -15.48
C ILE A 54 -4.31 15.70 -14.68
N SER A 55 -4.29 15.83 -13.35
CA SER A 55 -3.82 14.75 -12.46
C SER A 55 -4.69 13.50 -12.58
N PRO A 56 -4.12 12.28 -12.55
CA PRO A 56 -4.89 11.05 -12.56
C PRO A 56 -5.67 10.88 -11.26
N GLN A 57 -6.82 10.23 -11.34
CA GLN A 57 -7.57 9.74 -10.20
C GLN A 57 -6.71 8.76 -9.39
N LEU A 58 -6.79 8.83 -8.06
CA LEU A 58 -6.09 7.93 -7.16
C LEU A 58 -7.06 7.40 -6.11
N SER A 59 -7.06 6.09 -5.88
CA SER A 59 -7.81 5.43 -4.83
C SER A 59 -6.90 4.50 -4.04
N TRP A 60 -6.90 4.65 -2.72
CA TRP A 60 -6.13 3.80 -1.81
C TRP A 60 -7.03 3.01 -0.87
N ARG A 61 -6.55 1.84 -0.42
CA ARG A 61 -7.25 0.95 0.51
C ARG A 61 -6.28 0.42 1.57
N ASN A 62 -6.83 0.07 2.72
CA ASN A 62 -6.11 -0.52 3.87
C ASN A 62 -4.93 0.34 4.36
N PRO A 63 -5.15 1.64 4.67
CA PRO A 63 -4.08 2.42 5.30
C PRO A 63 -3.68 1.79 6.64
N PRO A 64 -2.39 1.84 7.03
CA PRO A 64 -1.94 1.35 8.32
C PRO A 64 -2.74 1.96 9.48
N ALA A 65 -2.97 1.17 10.54
CA ALA A 65 -3.66 1.65 11.73
C ALA A 65 -2.94 2.88 12.32
N GLY A 66 -3.70 3.91 12.67
CA GLY A 66 -3.16 5.16 13.18
C GLY A 66 -2.66 6.15 12.11
N THR A 67 -2.90 5.89 10.82
CA THR A 67 -2.68 6.88 9.74
C THR A 67 -3.47 8.16 10.04
N LYS A 68 -2.77 9.31 10.11
CA LYS A 68 -3.37 10.62 10.41
C LYS A 68 -3.51 11.53 9.18
N SER A 69 -2.69 11.31 8.17
CA SER A 69 -2.63 12.12 6.96
C SER A 69 -1.95 11.35 5.82
N TYR A 70 -2.04 11.89 4.61
CA TYR A 70 -1.36 11.39 3.41
C TYR A 70 -0.59 12.52 2.74
N ALA A 71 0.47 12.17 2.02
CA ALA A 71 1.15 13.03 1.06
C ALA A 71 1.15 12.32 -0.30
N ILE A 72 1.03 13.08 -1.37
CA ILE A 72 1.01 12.57 -2.75
C ILE A 72 2.07 13.33 -3.53
N THR A 73 2.97 12.60 -4.19
CA THR A 73 4.05 13.14 -5.02
C THR A 73 4.07 12.38 -6.34
N VAL A 74 4.31 13.10 -7.43
CA VAL A 74 4.68 12.52 -8.73
C VAL A 74 6.10 13.00 -9.01
N PHE A 75 6.97 12.08 -9.42
CA PHE A 75 8.40 12.33 -9.56
C PHE A 75 8.93 11.60 -10.79
N ASP A 76 9.68 12.31 -11.63
CA ASP A 76 10.37 11.74 -12.79
C ASP A 76 11.86 11.61 -12.47
N PRO A 77 12.38 10.41 -12.13
CA PRO A 77 13.81 10.23 -11.86
C PRO A 77 14.69 10.40 -13.11
N ASP A 78 14.10 10.36 -14.31
CA ASP A 78 14.81 10.41 -15.59
C ASP A 78 14.96 11.84 -16.11
N ALA A 79 14.29 12.82 -15.50
CA ALA A 79 14.43 14.22 -15.84
C ALA A 79 15.89 14.70 -15.61
N PRO A 80 16.54 15.28 -16.64
CA PRO A 80 17.98 15.61 -16.61
C PRO A 80 18.27 16.92 -15.87
N THR A 81 17.70 17.10 -14.67
CA THR A 81 17.79 18.33 -13.87
C THR A 81 18.46 18.13 -12.52
N GLY A 82 18.58 16.88 -12.06
CA GLY A 82 19.04 16.55 -10.71
C GLY A 82 17.98 16.79 -9.62
N SER A 83 16.79 17.29 -9.97
CA SER A 83 15.65 17.52 -9.07
C SER A 83 14.37 16.76 -9.44
N GLY A 84 14.38 16.00 -10.54
CA GLY A 84 13.33 15.06 -10.93
C GLY A 84 12.03 15.67 -11.47
N TRP A 85 12.19 16.77 -12.21
CA TRP A 85 11.19 17.42 -13.06
C TRP A 85 11.91 18.16 -14.19
#